data_AF-A0A5B7BMU7-F1
#
_entry.id   AF-A0A5B7BMU7-F1
#
_cell.length_a   1.000
_cell.length_b   1.000
_cell.length_c   1.000
_cell.angle_alpha   90.00
_cell.angle_beta   90.00
_cell.angle_gamma   90.00
#
_symmetry.space_group_name_H-M   'P 1'
#
loop_
_entity.id
_entity.type
_entity.pdbx_description
1 polymer ?
#
loop_
_entity_poly.entity_id
_entity_poly.type
_entity_poly.pdbx_seq_one_letter_code
_entity_poly.pdbx_strand_id
1 'polypeptide(L)'
;SLWEEYIRDTSWHPFKIIIVEGNYPKEVIDEEDEKLKELKTEFGDELFLAVTTALMEMNEYNPSGRYIIPELWNYKEERKATLKEGISYILKQWKGLRRRRT
;
A
#
# COMPACT_ATOMS: atom_id res chain seq x y z
N SER A 1 3.08 -10.60 10.71
CA SER A 1 3.98 -10.44 11.89
C SER A 1 3.46 -9.31 12.78
N LEU A 2 3.95 -9.10 14.00
CA LEU A 2 3.50 -7.98 14.87
C LEU A 2 3.56 -6.62 14.16
N TRP A 3 4.68 -6.33 13.49
CA TRP A 3 4.87 -5.08 12.75
C TRP A 3 3.93 -4.92 11.56
N GLU A 4 3.54 -6.01 10.91
CA GLU A 4 2.55 -5.96 9.84
C GLU A 4 1.16 -5.54 10.36
N GLU A 5 0.78 -5.99 11.56
CA GLU A 5 -0.47 -5.57 12.20
C GLU A 5 -0.43 -4.09 12.57
N TYR A 6 0.70 -3.61 13.09
CA TYR A 6 0.89 -2.19 13.37
C TYR A 6 0.85 -1.34 12.10
N ILE A 7 1.54 -1.72 11.03
CA ILE A 7 1.52 -0.97 9.76
C ILE A 7 0.09 -0.80 9.21
N ARG A 8 -0.74 -1.84 9.36
CA ARG A 8 -2.15 -1.83 8.93
C ARG A 8 -3.09 -1.07 9.89
N ASP A 9 -2.65 -0.80 11.10
CA ASP A 9 -3.42 -0.05 12.09
C ASP A 9 -3.44 1.45 11.72
N THR A 10 -4.58 1.92 11.25
CA THR A 10 -4.78 3.33 10.88
C THR A 10 -4.76 4.28 12.08
N SER A 11 -4.92 3.78 13.30
CA SER A 11 -4.81 4.60 14.52
C SER A 11 -3.36 4.93 14.87
N TRP A 12 -2.41 4.13 14.40
CA TRP A 12 -0.99 4.40 14.55
C TRP A 12 -0.45 5.14 13.32
N HIS A 13 -0.31 6.46 13.45
CA HIS A 13 0.15 7.35 12.37
C HIS A 13 1.47 8.03 12.77
N PRO A 14 2.62 7.33 12.68
CA PRO A 14 3.93 7.85 13.09
C PRO A 14 4.52 8.79 12.03
N PHE A 15 3.75 9.80 11.65
CA PHE A 15 4.11 10.78 10.63
C PHE A 15 3.99 12.20 11.19
N LYS A 16 4.87 13.08 10.72
CA LYS A 16 4.83 14.51 10.99
C LYS A 16 4.89 15.31 9.71
N ILE A 17 4.32 16.50 9.74
CA ILE A 17 4.39 17.45 8.64
C ILE A 17 5.59 18.36 8.85
N ILE A 18 6.48 18.42 7.86
CA ILE A 18 7.57 19.38 7.82
C ILE A 18 7.34 20.40 6.70
N ILE A 19 7.72 21.65 6.97
CA ILE A 19 7.72 22.72 5.97
C ILE A 19 9.16 22.88 5.51
N VAL A 20 9.42 22.52 4.26
CA VAL A 20 10.70 22.83 3.61
C VAL A 20 10.58 24.23 3.03
N GLU A 21 11.52 25.11 3.35
CA GLU A 21 11.47 26.53 3.01
C GLU A 21 11.17 26.75 1.50
N GLY A 22 10.08 27.46 1.21
CA GLY A 22 9.61 27.70 -0.17
C GLY A 22 8.89 26.52 -0.85
N ASN A 23 8.56 25.45 -0.13
CA ASN A 23 7.94 24.24 -0.68
C ASN A 23 6.61 23.88 0.01
N TYR A 24 5.85 22.97 -0.61
CA TYR A 24 4.62 22.44 -0.02
C TYR A 24 4.90 21.62 1.25
N PRO A 25 3.95 21.58 2.21
CA PRO A 25 4.06 20.72 3.38
C PRO A 25 4.28 19.27 2.95
N LYS A 26 5.28 18.62 3.53
CA LYS A 26 5.58 17.21 3.27
C LYS A 26 5.38 16.40 4.53
N GLU A 27 4.71 15.27 4.38
CA GLU A 27 4.59 14.27 5.43
C GLU A 27 5.83 13.37 5.42
N VAL A 28 6.46 13.21 6.58
CA VAL A 28 7.66 12.40 6.78
C VAL A 28 7.50 11.53 8.03
N ILE A 29 8.26 10.45 8.12
CA ILE A 29 8.29 9.58 9.31
C ILE A 29 8.72 10.40 10.53
N ASP A 30 8.01 10.22 11.63
CA ASP A 30 8.43 10.74 12.92
C ASP A 30 9.32 9.74 13.65
N GLU A 31 10.64 9.90 13.51
CA GLU A 31 11.62 9.06 14.23
C GLU A 31 11.53 9.17 15.76
N GLU A 32 10.77 10.15 16.27
CA GLU A 32 10.53 10.30 17.70
C GLU A 32 9.40 9.42 18.24
N ASP A 33 8.64 8.73 17.37
CA ASP A 33 7.57 7.80 17.74
C ASP A 33 8.09 6.67 18.63
N GLU A 34 7.32 6.36 19.69
CA GLU A 34 7.70 5.40 20.73
C GLU A 34 7.94 4.00 20.16
N LYS A 35 7.04 3.50 19.31
CA LYS A 35 7.16 2.17 18.71
C LYS A 35 8.32 2.11 17.72
N LEU A 36 8.54 3.17 16.94
CA LEU A 36 9.68 3.23 16.00
C LEU A 36 11.03 3.29 16.72
N LYS A 37 11.10 3.98 17.87
CA LYS A 37 12.29 3.97 18.74
C LYS A 37 12.56 2.59 19.32
N GLU A 38 11.53 1.93 19.85
CA GLU A 38 11.63 0.56 20.36
C GLU A 38 12.12 -0.39 19.25
N LEU A 39 11.50 -0.32 18.06
CA LEU A 39 11.90 -1.11 16.89
C LEU A 39 13.39 -0.98 16.59
N LYS A 40 13.88 0.27 16.51
CA LYS A 40 15.29 0.55 16.20
C LYS A 40 16.22 0.07 17.31
N THR A 41 15.80 0.18 18.57
CA THR A 41 16.59 -0.25 19.73
C THR A 41 16.68 -1.77 19.83
N GLU A 42 15.58 -2.48 19.60
CA GLU A 42 15.50 -3.94 19.76
C GLU A 42 16.05 -4.69 18.54
N PHE A 43 15.78 -4.19 17.33
CA PHE A 43 16.04 -4.93 16.08
C PHE A 43 17.03 -4.24 15.14
N GLY A 44 17.49 -3.03 15.48
CA GLY A 44 18.48 -2.29 14.71
C GLY A 44 17.93 -1.58 13.47
N ASP A 45 18.84 -0.98 12.72
CA ASP A 45 18.53 -0.09 11.60
C ASP A 45 17.89 -0.81 10.40
N GLU A 46 18.20 -2.09 10.18
CA GLU A 46 17.67 -2.84 9.03
C GLU A 46 16.15 -3.06 9.14
N LEU A 47 15.68 -3.50 10.32
CA LEU A 47 14.24 -3.71 10.51
C LEU A 47 13.49 -2.38 10.61
N PHE A 48 14.11 -1.37 11.24
CA PHE A 48 13.61 0.00 11.23
C PHE A 48 13.39 0.52 9.80
N LEU A 49 14.39 0.36 8.92
CA LEU A 49 14.30 0.79 7.53
C LEU A 49 13.21 0.04 6.76
N ALA A 50 13.10 -1.28 6.95
CA ALA A 50 12.08 -2.09 6.31
C ALA A 50 10.65 -1.65 6.71
N VAL A 51 10.41 -1.42 8.00
CA VAL A 51 9.09 -1.00 8.51
C VAL A 51 8.74 0.42 8.07
N THR A 52 9.68 1.36 8.16
CA THR A 52 9.45 2.76 7.75
C THR A 52 9.23 2.88 6.25
N THR A 53 9.94 2.08 5.44
CA THR A 53 9.70 2.00 3.98
C THR A 53 8.28 1.49 3.70
N ALA A 54 7.87 0.39 4.32
CA ALA A 54 6.52 -0.14 4.16
C ALA A 54 5.43 0.84 4.62
N LEU A 55 5.64 1.58 5.72
CA LEU A 55 4.73 2.63 6.17
C LEU A 55 4.57 3.73 5.13
N MET A 56 5.66 4.22 4.55
CA MET A 56 5.63 5.26 3.51
C MET A 56 4.89 4.78 2.26
N GLU A 57 5.21 3.59 1.76
CA GLU A 57 4.57 3.00 0.58
C GLU A 57 3.06 2.83 0.78
N MET A 58 2.66 2.33 1.95
CA MET A 58 1.24 2.15 2.29
C MET A 58 0.51 3.49 2.39
N ASN A 59 1.17 4.50 2.94
CA ASN A 59 0.60 5.84 3.07
C ASN A 59 0.50 6.58 1.73
N GLU A 60 1.44 6.35 0.80
CA GLU A 60 1.37 6.88 -0.56
C GLU A 60 0.24 6.23 -1.36
N TYR A 61 0.04 4.92 -1.20
CA TYR A 61 -0.95 4.18 -1.97
C TYR A 61 -2.39 4.33 -1.44
N ASN A 62 -2.59 4.24 -0.11
CA ASN A 62 -3.91 4.34 0.52
C ASN A 62 -3.81 4.93 1.94
N PRO A 63 -3.61 6.26 2.07
CA PRO A 63 -3.33 6.91 3.35
C PRO A 63 -4.47 6.73 4.36
N SER A 64 -5.72 6.79 3.92
CA SER A 64 -6.88 6.69 4.82
C SER A 64 -7.19 5.25 5.25
N GLY A 65 -6.89 4.27 4.41
CA GLY A 65 -7.33 2.89 4.62
C GLY A 65 -6.24 1.93 5.08
N ARG A 66 -5.00 2.10 4.62
CA ARG A 66 -3.87 1.19 4.82
C ARG A 66 -4.19 -0.31 4.68
N TYR A 67 -5.21 -0.65 3.92
CA TYR A 67 -5.55 -2.03 3.56
C TYR A 67 -5.06 -2.33 2.15
N ILE A 68 -4.73 -3.60 1.93
CA ILE A 68 -4.33 -4.11 0.62
C ILE A 68 -5.53 -3.99 -0.33
N ILE A 69 -5.34 -3.30 -1.46
CA ILE A 69 -6.33 -3.23 -2.52
C ILE A 69 -5.96 -4.26 -3.59
N PRO A 70 -6.76 -5.33 -3.78
CA PRO A 70 -6.52 -6.26 -4.86
C PRO A 70 -6.64 -5.55 -6.21
N GLU A 71 -5.61 -5.67 -7.05
CA GLU A 71 -5.63 -5.11 -8.41
C GLU A 71 -5.79 -6.21 -9.45
N LEU A 72 -6.54 -5.91 -10.51
CA LEU A 72 -6.56 -6.78 -11.69
C LEU A 72 -5.21 -6.68 -12.40
N TRP A 73 -4.54 -7.81 -12.58
CA TRP A 73 -3.23 -7.90 -13.21
C TRP A 73 -3.31 -8.54 -14.60
N ASN A 74 -2.71 -7.92 -15.60
CA ASN A 74 -2.54 -8.53 -16.92
C ASN A 74 -1.18 -9.25 -16.96
N TYR A 75 -1.19 -10.55 -16.71
CA TYR A 75 0.02 -11.39 -16.70
C TYR A 75 0.80 -11.39 -18.02
N LYS A 76 0.14 -11.13 -19.16
CA LYS A 76 0.82 -11.11 -20.46
C LYS A 76 1.61 -9.82 -20.70
N GLU A 77 1.11 -8.72 -20.14
CA GLU A 77 1.67 -7.39 -20.31
C GLU A 77 2.49 -6.95 -19.08
N GLU A 78 2.57 -7.81 -18.06
CA GLU A 78 3.32 -7.59 -16.81
C GLU A 78 2.99 -6.27 -16.12
N ARG A 79 1.73 -5.86 -16.17
CA ARG A 79 1.23 -4.63 -15.55
C ARG A 79 -0.21 -4.78 -15.07
N LYS A 80 -0.68 -3.77 -14.33
CA LYS A 80 -2.10 -3.62 -13.99
C LYS A 80 -2.96 -3.67 -15.26
N ALA A 81 -4.01 -4.48 -15.21
CA ALA A 81 -5.00 -4.57 -16.26
C ALA A 81 -5.78 -3.25 -16.34
N THR A 82 -5.97 -2.78 -17.56
CA THR A 82 -6.82 -1.63 -17.86
C THR A 82 -8.30 -2.01 -17.72
N LEU A 83 -9.14 -0.99 -17.50
CA LEU A 83 -10.58 -1.17 -17.47
C LEU A 83 -11.11 -1.85 -18.75
N LYS A 84 -10.57 -1.48 -19.91
CA LYS A 84 -10.94 -2.06 -21.20
C LYS A 84 -10.62 -3.56 -21.27
N GLU A 85 -9.45 -3.98 -20.79
CA GLU A 85 -9.06 -5.39 -20.72
C GLU A 85 -10.00 -6.17 -19.79
N GLY A 86 -10.31 -5.62 -18.60
CA GLY A 86 -11.25 -6.21 -17.65
C GLY A 86 -12.65 -6.40 -18.23
N ILE A 87 -13.25 -5.35 -18.82
CA ILE A 87 -14.57 -5.43 -19.46
C ILE A 87 -14.58 -6.45 -20.60
N SER A 88 -13.54 -6.44 -21.44
CA SER A 88 -13.43 -7.38 -22.56
C SER A 88 -13.38 -8.83 -22.09
N TYR A 89 -12.66 -9.09 -20.99
CA TYR A 89 -12.59 -10.41 -20.38
C TYR A 89 -13.95 -10.88 -19.86
N ILE A 90 -14.65 -10.03 -19.09
CA ILE A 90 -15.98 -10.34 -18.53
C ILE A 90 -16.98 -10.65 -19.65
N LEU A 91 -17.01 -9.82 -20.71
CA LEU A 91 -17.90 -10.02 -21.87
C LEU A 91 -17.62 -11.35 -22.58
N LYS A 92 -16.35 -11.75 -22.70
CA LYS A 92 -15.97 -13.04 -23.29
C LYS A 92 -16.49 -14.21 -22.46
N GLN A 93 -16.32 -14.17 -21.14
CA GLN A 93 -16.83 -15.21 -20.24
C GLN A 93 -18.36 -15.31 -20.30
N TRP A 94 -19.05 -14.17 -20.26
CA TRP A 94 -20.51 -14.12 -20.35
C TRP A 94 -21.05 -14.74 -21.64
N LYS A 95 -20.46 -14.41 -22.80
CA LYS A 95 -20.83 -15.02 -24.09
C LYS A 95 -20.57 -16.54 -24.12
N GLY A 96 -19.47 -17.00 -23.52
CA GLY A 96 -19.15 -18.41 -23.41
C GLY A 96 -20.16 -19.19 -22.56
N LEU A 97 -20.54 -18.64 -21.40
CA LEU A 97 -21.55 -19.22 -20.52
C LEU A 97 -22.93 -19.31 -21.20
N ARG A 98 -23.31 -18.29 -21.99
CA ARG A 98 -24.60 -18.28 -22.69
C ARG A 98 -24.70 -19.38 -23.74
N ARG A 99 -23.61 -19.67 -24.46
CA ARG A 99 -23.57 -20.74 -25.47
C ARG A 99 -23.67 -22.15 -24.88
N ARG A 100 -23.21 -22.37 -23.65
CA ARG A 100 -23.28 -23.67 -22.96
C ARG A 100 -24.66 -23.99 -22.37
N ARG A 101 -25.57 -23.01 -22.32
CA ARG A 101 -26.94 -23.17 -21.80
C ARG A 101 -27.97 -23.46 -22.90
N THR A 102 -27.55 -23.43 -24.16
CA THR A 102 -28.27 -23.91 -25.35
C THR A 102 -27.66 -25.23 -25.78
#